data_AF-A0A1Y1WMR7-F1
#
_entry.id   AF-A0A1Y1WMR7-F1
#
_cell.length_a   1.000
_cell.length_b   1.000
_cell.length_c   1.000
_cell.angle_alpha   90.00
_cell.angle_beta   90.00
_cell.angle_gamma   90.00
#
_symmetry.space_group_name_H-M   'P 1'
#
loop_
_entity.id
_entity.type
_entity.pdbx_description
1 polymer ?
#
loop_
_entity_poly.entity_id
_entity_poly.type
_entity_poly.pdbx_seq_one_letter_code
_entity_poly.pdbx_strand_id
1 'polypeptide(L)'
;MSSTPSKAPDSSTSSTSTSSAPASADPIQNASKKAFHSSALYLQSELEARLNDAAISKYEGQTYKEMEMQLAEIDDLVASVDSLEQMAQELDAYSLQLETRFKNLLNGYKVKPEALEAVFKKAWAHDNTGIKPDALALSSEFMTLFIKEALERAKAKHRESGSTGPIDESHLEKILAQLLLDF
;
A
#
# COMPACT_ATOMS: atom_id res chain seq x y z
N MET A 1 44.59 -24.55 20.79
CA MET A 1 45.56 -24.33 19.70
C MET A 1 46.21 -22.98 19.94
N SER A 2 47.53 -23.01 20.21
CA SER A 2 48.55 -21.96 20.48
C SER A 2 48.14 -20.70 21.27
N SER A 3 48.57 -20.42 22.51
CA SER A 3 49.90 -20.46 23.18
C SER A 3 50.86 -19.31 22.79
N THR A 4 50.68 -18.13 23.42
CA THR A 4 51.64 -17.24 24.16
C THR A 4 53.10 -16.99 23.66
N PRO A 5 53.97 -16.19 24.35
CA PRO A 5 53.99 -14.73 24.60
C PRO A 5 55.42 -14.11 24.39
N SER A 6 55.63 -12.80 24.56
CA SER A 6 56.94 -12.19 24.95
C SER A 6 56.85 -10.66 25.00
N LYS A 7 57.60 -9.89 25.79
CA LYS A 7 58.41 -10.05 27.00
C LYS A 7 58.95 -8.62 27.24
N ALA A 8 58.70 -8.04 28.41
CA ALA A 8 59.38 -6.79 28.83
C ALA A 8 60.87 -7.07 29.10
N PRO A 9 61.70 -6.02 29.20
CA PRO A 9 62.52 -5.96 30.40
C PRO A 9 62.52 -4.59 31.07
N ASP A 10 62.32 -4.61 32.39
CA ASP A 10 62.88 -3.65 33.33
C ASP A 10 64.37 -3.92 33.51
N SER A 11 65.19 -2.87 33.63
CA SER A 11 66.44 -2.84 34.40
C SER A 11 66.94 -1.38 34.42
N SER A 12 66.72 -0.64 35.52
CA SER A 12 67.60 -0.51 36.69
C SER A 12 68.65 0.62 36.52
N THR A 13 68.47 1.77 37.18
CA THR A 13 69.00 2.15 38.52
C THR A 13 70.38 2.79 38.45
N SER A 14 70.47 3.99 39.05
CA SER A 14 71.52 4.46 39.97
C SER A 14 72.28 5.74 39.58
N SER A 15 72.09 6.74 40.44
CA SER A 15 73.09 7.63 41.07
C SER A 15 73.90 8.61 40.21
N THR A 16 74.31 9.81 40.66
CA THR A 16 74.08 10.64 41.85
C THR A 16 74.82 11.96 41.56
N SER A 17 74.27 13.07 42.08
CA SER A 17 74.97 14.28 42.56
C SER A 17 75.65 15.31 41.64
N THR A 18 75.36 16.55 42.06
CA THR A 18 76.25 17.72 42.23
C THR A 18 76.50 18.66 41.06
N SER A 19 75.80 19.79 41.17
CA SER A 19 76.33 21.16 41.07
C SER A 19 77.18 21.53 39.85
N SER A 20 76.59 22.32 38.95
CA SER A 20 77.23 23.54 38.41
C SER A 20 76.27 24.26 37.46
N ALA A 21 75.82 25.46 37.85
CA ALA A 21 75.76 26.55 36.87
C ALA A 21 77.19 26.75 36.32
N PRO A 22 77.44 27.14 35.06
CA PRO A 22 76.76 28.26 34.39
C PRO A 22 76.61 28.14 32.84
N ALA A 23 76.10 29.22 32.23
CA ALA A 23 76.44 29.73 30.89
C ALA A 23 75.61 29.32 29.64
N SER A 24 74.75 30.27 29.24
CA SER A 24 74.38 30.67 27.87
C SER A 24 74.07 29.59 26.83
N ALA A 25 72.79 29.23 26.70
CA ALA A 25 72.27 28.70 25.45
C ALA A 25 72.46 29.74 24.33
N ASP A 26 73.18 29.39 23.27
CA ASP A 26 73.42 30.29 22.14
C ASP A 26 72.07 30.81 21.58
N PRO A 27 71.87 32.14 21.50
CA PRO A 27 70.62 32.73 21.03
C PRO A 27 70.24 32.25 19.62
N ILE A 28 71.24 31.85 18.82
CA ILE A 28 71.10 31.32 17.46
C ILE A 28 70.40 29.95 17.46
N GLN A 29 70.75 29.05 18.38
CA GLN A 29 70.09 27.74 18.45
C GLN A 29 68.63 27.87 18.93
N ASN A 30 68.37 28.81 19.84
CA ASN A 30 67.02 29.04 20.33
C ASN A 30 66.12 29.68 19.25
N ALA A 31 66.66 30.64 18.48
CA ALA A 31 65.99 31.21 17.32
C ALA A 31 65.69 30.16 16.25
N SER A 32 66.65 29.28 15.96
CA SER A 32 66.47 28.19 14.99
C SER A 32 65.37 27.22 15.44
N LYS A 33 65.38 26.78 16.70
CA LYS A 33 64.32 25.92 17.26
C LYS A 33 62.95 26.58 17.18
N LYS A 34 62.85 27.89 17.48
CA LYS A 34 61.60 28.65 17.38
C LYS A 34 61.11 28.76 15.94
N ALA A 35 62.00 29.01 14.98
CA ALA A 35 61.66 29.07 13.57
C ALA A 35 61.16 27.71 13.04
N PHE A 36 61.88 26.62 13.34
CA PHE A 36 61.45 25.26 12.97
C PHE A 36 60.11 24.89 13.60
N HIS A 37 59.90 25.21 14.87
CA HIS A 37 58.63 24.95 15.54
C HIS A 37 57.48 25.75 14.90
N SER A 38 57.71 27.01 14.55
CA SER A 38 56.70 27.84 13.86
C SER A 38 56.37 27.30 12.47
N SER A 39 57.37 26.85 11.71
CA SER A 39 57.15 26.24 10.39
C SER A 39 56.39 24.91 10.50
N ALA A 40 56.70 24.09 11.52
CA ALA A 40 55.99 22.84 11.77
C ALA A 40 54.52 23.09 12.13
N LEU A 41 54.23 24.07 13.00
CA LEU A 41 52.86 24.45 13.35
C LEU A 41 52.08 24.98 12.14
N TYR A 42 52.71 25.80 11.29
CA TYR A 42 52.07 26.29 10.07
C TYR A 42 51.71 25.15 9.13
N LEU A 43 52.66 24.26 8.83
CA LEU A 43 52.43 23.10 7.96
C LEU A 43 51.36 22.16 8.53
N GLN A 44 51.35 21.96 9.85
CA GLN A 44 50.31 21.18 10.52
C GLN A 44 48.93 21.83 10.34
N SER A 45 48.82 23.14 10.57
CA SER A 45 47.54 23.86 10.41
C SER A 45 47.02 23.82 8.97
N GLU A 46 47.91 23.88 7.97
CA GLU A 46 47.50 23.84 6.57
C GLU A 46 47.11 22.43 6.12
N LEU A 47 47.75 21.38 6.66
CA LEU A 47 47.31 20.00 6.45
C LEU A 47 45.96 19.72 7.11
N GLU A 48 45.73 20.23 8.33
CA GLU A 48 44.44 20.11 9.02
C GLU A 48 43.31 20.83 8.28
N ALA A 49 43.56 22.04 7.75
CA ALA A 49 42.60 22.76 6.93
C ALA A 49 42.21 21.99 5.66
N ARG A 50 43.20 21.45 4.93
CA ARG A 50 42.95 20.64 3.71
C ARG A 50 42.23 19.34 4.01
N LEU A 51 42.51 18.72 5.16
CA LEU A 51 41.82 17.50 5.60
C LEU A 51 40.34 17.79 5.88
N ASN A 52 40.05 18.91 6.57
CA ASN A 52 38.69 19.34 6.86
C ASN A 52 37.91 19.69 5.58
N ASP A 53 38.49 20.44 4.65
CA ASP A 53 37.84 20.78 3.37
C ASP A 53 37.53 19.53 2.54
N ALA A 54 38.46 18.56 2.49
CA ALA A 54 38.26 17.30 1.80
C ALA A 54 37.17 16.45 2.47
N ALA A 55 37.10 16.46 3.81
CA ALA A 55 36.04 15.78 4.54
C ALA A 55 34.67 16.41 4.25
N ILE A 56 34.56 17.74 4.30
CA ILE A 56 33.31 18.48 4.02
C ILE A 56 32.82 18.17 2.61
N SER A 57 33.69 18.26 1.60
CA SER A 57 33.33 17.96 0.20
C SER A 57 32.84 16.51 0.00
N LYS A 58 33.46 15.55 0.71
CA LYS A 58 33.04 14.14 0.66
C LYS A 58 31.68 13.92 1.31
N TYR A 59 31.42 14.56 2.46
CA TYR A 59 30.12 14.46 3.13
C TYR A 59 29.02 15.10 2.30
N GLU A 60 29.22 16.31 1.76
CA GLU A 60 28.25 16.98 0.89
C GLU A 60 27.88 16.13 -0.33
N GLY A 61 28.87 15.54 -1.02
CA GLY A 61 28.61 14.65 -2.16
C GLY A 61 27.82 13.40 -1.80
N GLN A 62 27.99 12.86 -0.59
CA GLN A 62 27.20 11.73 -0.10
C GLN A 62 25.74 12.13 0.17
N THR A 63 25.52 13.30 0.79
CA THR A 63 24.16 13.81 1.06
C THR A 63 23.39 14.09 -0.22
N TYR A 64 24.02 14.66 -1.25
CA TYR A 64 23.35 14.90 -2.53
C TYR A 64 22.92 13.60 -3.21
N LYS A 65 23.78 12.57 -3.17
CA LYS A 65 23.46 11.26 -3.75
C LYS A 65 22.30 10.57 -3.02
N GLU A 66 22.22 10.72 -1.70
CA GLU A 66 21.12 10.18 -0.91
C GLU A 66 19.80 10.92 -1.20
N MET A 67 19.84 12.25 -1.32
CA MET A 67 18.67 13.05 -1.72
C MET A 67 18.20 12.73 -3.14
N GLU A 68 19.12 12.51 -4.09
CA GLU A 68 18.76 12.14 -5.47
C GLU A 68 18.01 10.80 -5.53
N MET A 69 18.45 9.83 -4.73
CA MET A 69 17.76 8.55 -4.59
C MET A 69 16.36 8.70 -3.98
N GLN A 70 16.21 9.55 -2.96
CA GLN A 70 14.90 9.84 -2.35
C GLN A 70 13.95 10.56 -3.32
N LEU A 71 14.47 11.46 -4.16
CA LEU A 71 13.67 12.13 -5.19
C LEU A 71 13.15 11.14 -6.23
N ALA A 72 13.98 10.18 -6.67
CA ALA A 72 13.53 9.12 -7.56
C ALA A 72 12.43 8.24 -6.93
N GLU A 73 12.56 7.92 -5.64
CA GLU A 73 11.52 7.18 -4.91
C GLU A 73 10.20 7.98 -4.80
N ILE A 74 10.28 9.31 -4.63
CA ILE A 74 9.10 10.18 -4.62
C ILE A 74 8.42 10.19 -6.00
N ASP A 75 9.18 10.27 -7.09
CA ASP A 75 8.63 10.25 -8.44
C ASP A 75 7.90 8.94 -8.75
N ASP A 76 8.48 7.80 -8.34
CA ASP A 76 7.84 6.49 -8.44
C ASP A 76 6.55 6.42 -7.61
N LEU A 77 6.56 7.00 -6.40
CA LEU A 77 5.39 7.06 -5.54
C LEU A 77 4.27 7.89 -6.17
N VAL A 78 4.59 9.04 -6.76
CA VAL A 78 3.63 9.90 -7.46
C VAL A 78 2.99 9.15 -8.64
N ALA A 79 3.79 8.45 -9.45
CA ALA A 79 3.26 7.64 -10.56
C ALA A 79 2.32 6.53 -10.07
N SER A 80 2.60 5.92 -8.91
CA SER A 80 1.73 4.90 -8.31
C SER A 80 0.40 5.48 -7.82
N VAL A 81 0.41 6.71 -7.29
CA VAL A 81 -0.79 7.41 -6.83
C VAL A 81 -1.67 7.78 -8.03
N ASP A 82 -1.09 8.27 -9.12
CA ASP A 82 -1.82 8.56 -10.36
C ASP A 82 -2.53 7.30 -10.91
N SER A 83 -1.84 6.16 -10.88
CA SER A 83 -2.43 4.88 -11.28
C SER A 83 -3.58 4.46 -10.36
N LEU A 84 -3.45 4.68 -9.05
CA LEU A 84 -4.50 4.37 -8.09
C LEU A 84 -5.74 5.27 -8.29
N GLU A 85 -5.54 6.54 -8.59
CA GLU A 85 -6.62 7.47 -8.91
C GLU A 85 -7.38 7.02 -10.16
N GLN A 86 -6.68 6.61 -11.22
CA GLN A 86 -7.31 6.07 -12.43
C GLN A 86 -8.14 4.82 -12.11
N MET A 87 -7.61 3.88 -11.33
CA MET A 87 -8.36 2.69 -10.93
C MET A 87 -9.60 3.04 -10.10
N ALA A 88 -9.51 4.03 -9.22
CA ALA A 88 -10.65 4.51 -8.44
C ALA A 88 -11.74 5.12 -9.34
N GLN A 89 -11.36 5.91 -10.35
CA GLN A 89 -12.28 6.49 -11.32
C GLN A 89 -12.97 5.41 -12.17
N GLU A 90 -12.22 4.39 -12.60
CA GLU A 90 -12.80 3.24 -13.32
C GLU A 90 -13.80 2.48 -12.46
N LEU A 91 -13.46 2.21 -11.19
CA LEU A 91 -14.34 1.52 -10.26
C LEU A 91 -15.65 2.27 -10.03
N ASP A 92 -15.60 3.59 -9.91
CA ASP A 92 -16.79 4.44 -9.77
C ASP A 92 -17.68 4.39 -11.03
N ALA A 93 -17.07 4.44 -12.22
CA ALA A 93 -17.78 4.29 -13.48
C ALA A 93 -18.47 2.91 -13.59
N TYR A 94 -17.80 1.83 -13.18
CA TYR A 94 -18.39 0.49 -13.13
C TYR A 94 -19.55 0.42 -12.13
N SER A 95 -19.41 1.04 -10.96
CA SER A 95 -20.47 1.11 -9.95
C SER A 95 -21.74 1.77 -10.51
N LEU A 96 -21.60 2.91 -11.19
CA LEU A 96 -22.71 3.64 -11.80
C LEU A 96 -23.39 2.82 -12.91
N GLN A 97 -22.61 2.12 -13.74
CA GLN A 97 -23.14 1.22 -14.76
C GLN A 97 -23.93 0.07 -14.11
N LEU A 98 -23.43 -0.47 -13.01
CA LEU A 98 -24.07 -1.55 -12.29
C LEU A 98 -25.41 -1.09 -11.69
N GLU A 99 -25.44 0.09 -11.07
CA GLU A 99 -26.68 0.69 -10.54
C GLU A 99 -27.71 0.91 -11.65
N THR A 100 -27.28 1.41 -12.80
CA THR A 100 -28.15 1.62 -13.97
C THR A 100 -28.70 0.29 -14.48
N ARG A 101 -27.86 -0.73 -14.61
CA ARG A 101 -28.29 -2.08 -14.99
C ARG A 101 -29.27 -2.66 -13.98
N PHE A 102 -29.03 -2.47 -12.68
CA PHE A 102 -29.95 -2.90 -11.64
C PHE A 102 -31.29 -2.19 -11.73
N LYS A 103 -31.33 -0.86 -11.88
CA LYS A 103 -32.59 -0.11 -12.07
C LYS A 103 -33.37 -0.60 -13.29
N ASN A 104 -32.68 -0.87 -14.40
CA ASN A 104 -33.30 -1.36 -15.62
C ASN A 104 -33.83 -2.79 -15.47
N LEU A 105 -33.07 -3.68 -14.82
CA LEU A 105 -33.54 -5.03 -14.45
C LEU A 105 -34.71 -4.98 -13.47
N LEU A 106 -34.68 -4.05 -12.52
CA LEU A 106 -35.76 -3.88 -11.54
C LEU A 106 -37.06 -3.42 -12.21
N ASN A 107 -36.97 -2.50 -13.17
CA ASN A 107 -38.12 -1.96 -13.90
C ASN A 107 -38.65 -2.91 -14.98
N GLY A 108 -37.81 -3.75 -15.59
CA GLY A 108 -38.21 -4.62 -16.71
C GLY A 108 -39.19 -5.74 -16.36
N TYR A 109 -39.25 -6.16 -15.09
CA TYR A 109 -40.06 -7.30 -14.65
C TYR A 109 -41.10 -6.94 -13.58
N LYS A 110 -41.49 -5.67 -13.47
CA LYS A 110 -42.45 -5.25 -12.45
C LYS A 110 -43.83 -5.82 -12.75
N VAL A 111 -44.29 -6.75 -11.92
CA VAL A 111 -45.67 -7.25 -11.96
C VAL A 111 -46.59 -6.09 -11.59
N LYS A 112 -47.64 -5.88 -12.40
CA LYS A 112 -48.66 -4.86 -12.12
C LYS A 112 -49.63 -5.37 -11.05
N PRO A 113 -49.93 -4.60 -10.00
CA PRO A 113 -50.87 -5.00 -8.95
C PRO A 113 -52.23 -5.46 -9.49
N GLU A 114 -52.73 -4.79 -10.54
CA GLU A 114 -54.03 -5.09 -11.14
C GLU A 114 -54.06 -6.46 -11.82
N ALA A 115 -52.92 -6.86 -12.42
CA ALA A 115 -52.79 -8.19 -13.02
C ALA A 115 -52.75 -9.27 -11.95
N LEU A 116 -52.06 -9.02 -10.83
CA LEU A 116 -51.97 -9.95 -9.72
C LEU A 116 -53.32 -10.11 -9.00
N GLU A 117 -54.08 -9.03 -8.85
CA GLU A 117 -55.43 -9.08 -8.30
C GLU A 117 -56.35 -9.98 -9.14
N ALA A 118 -56.24 -9.91 -10.47
CA ALA A 118 -57.00 -10.78 -11.38
C ALA A 118 -56.60 -12.26 -11.24
N VAL A 119 -55.33 -12.56 -10.93
CA VAL A 119 -54.87 -13.92 -10.63
C VAL A 119 -55.42 -14.41 -9.29
N PHE A 120 -55.35 -13.59 -8.24
CA PHE A 120 -55.87 -13.94 -6.93
C PHE A 120 -57.38 -14.19 -6.94
N LYS A 121 -58.17 -13.35 -7.63
CA LYS A 121 -59.62 -13.55 -7.77
C LYS A 121 -59.98 -14.88 -8.43
N LYS A 122 -59.15 -15.40 -9.35
CA LYS A 122 -59.35 -16.71 -9.97
C LYS A 122 -58.98 -17.87 -9.05
N ALA A 123 -58.08 -17.65 -8.09
CA ALA A 123 -57.58 -18.67 -7.18
C ALA A 123 -58.35 -18.75 -5.86
N TRP A 124 -59.07 -17.70 -5.47
CA TRP A 124 -59.88 -17.70 -4.25
C TRP A 124 -61.09 -18.61 -4.36
N ALA A 125 -61.38 -19.34 -3.29
CA ALA A 125 -62.54 -20.24 -3.21
C ALA A 125 -63.88 -19.50 -3.12
N HIS A 126 -63.87 -18.23 -2.71
CA HIS A 126 -65.08 -17.44 -2.48
C HIS A 126 -64.96 -16.06 -3.12
N ASP A 127 -66.00 -15.65 -3.86
CA ASP A 127 -66.06 -14.38 -4.61
C ASP A 127 -66.07 -13.13 -3.72
N ASN A 128 -66.40 -13.28 -2.44
CA ASN A 128 -66.39 -12.18 -1.46
C ASN A 128 -65.02 -11.96 -0.81
N THR A 129 -64.01 -12.78 -1.14
CA THR A 129 -62.64 -12.58 -0.67
C THR A 129 -62.06 -11.37 -1.38
N GLY A 130 -61.43 -10.48 -0.63
CA GLY A 130 -60.78 -9.27 -1.16
C GLY A 130 -59.39 -9.09 -0.55
N ILE A 131 -58.51 -8.41 -1.27
CA ILE A 131 -57.17 -8.07 -0.82
C ILE A 131 -57.07 -6.56 -0.58
N LYS A 132 -56.44 -6.16 0.53
CA LYS A 132 -56.18 -4.75 0.80
C LYS A 132 -55.15 -4.20 -0.21
N PRO A 133 -55.23 -2.92 -0.62
CA PRO A 133 -54.32 -2.35 -1.62
C PRO A 133 -52.85 -2.45 -1.20
N ASP A 134 -52.53 -2.22 0.08
CA ASP A 134 -51.15 -2.35 0.57
C ASP A 134 -50.63 -3.80 0.49
N ALA A 135 -51.49 -4.77 0.83
CA ALA A 135 -51.17 -6.19 0.72
C ALA A 135 -51.01 -6.63 -0.74
N LEU A 136 -51.81 -6.05 -1.65
CA LEU A 136 -51.70 -6.28 -3.08
C LEU A 136 -50.40 -5.72 -3.64
N ALA A 137 -50.03 -4.49 -3.26
CA ALA A 137 -48.76 -3.88 -3.64
C ALA A 137 -47.57 -4.71 -3.15
N LEU A 138 -47.59 -5.14 -1.88
CA LEU A 138 -46.56 -6.00 -1.32
C LEU A 138 -46.48 -7.36 -2.03
N SER A 139 -47.63 -7.97 -2.33
CA SER A 139 -47.69 -9.23 -3.09
C SER A 139 -47.14 -9.07 -4.51
N SER A 140 -47.35 -7.90 -5.12
CA SER A 140 -46.82 -7.57 -6.44
C SER A 140 -45.29 -7.49 -6.45
N GLU A 141 -44.71 -6.86 -5.42
CA GLU A 141 -43.26 -6.82 -5.24
C GLU A 141 -42.70 -8.21 -4.91
N PHE A 142 -43.39 -9.00 -4.08
CA PHE A 142 -43.02 -10.38 -3.78
C PHE A 142 -43.02 -11.28 -5.03
N MET A 143 -44.06 -11.19 -5.87
CA MET A 143 -44.12 -11.94 -7.14
C MET A 143 -43.02 -11.49 -8.11
N THR A 144 -42.72 -10.19 -8.12
CA THR A 144 -41.61 -9.64 -8.91
C THR A 144 -40.27 -10.22 -8.45
N LEU A 145 -40.05 -10.36 -7.13
CA LEU A 145 -38.86 -10.99 -6.57
C LEU A 145 -38.79 -12.48 -6.93
N PHE A 146 -39.90 -13.21 -6.83
CA PHE A 146 -39.97 -14.62 -7.22
C PHE A 146 -39.53 -14.84 -8.69
N ILE A 147 -40.06 -14.05 -9.62
CA ILE A 147 -39.71 -14.14 -11.05
C ILE A 147 -38.24 -13.80 -11.28
N LYS A 148 -37.71 -12.79 -10.58
CA LYS A 148 -36.30 -12.40 -10.68
C LYS A 148 -35.38 -13.51 -10.18
N GLU A 149 -35.70 -14.10 -9.03
CA GLU A 149 -34.92 -15.18 -8.45
C GLU A 149 -34.94 -16.43 -9.35
N ALA A 150 -36.11 -16.78 -9.89
CA ALA A 150 -36.25 -17.85 -10.87
C ALA A 150 -35.33 -17.62 -12.09
N LEU A 151 -35.35 -16.41 -12.63
CA LEU A 151 -34.55 -16.04 -13.81
C LEU A 151 -33.05 -16.07 -13.52
N GLU A 152 -32.60 -15.51 -12.40
CA GLU A 152 -31.18 -15.49 -12.05
C GLU A 152 -30.63 -16.89 -11.76
N ARG A 153 -31.40 -17.74 -11.07
CA ARG A 153 -31.01 -19.15 -10.88
C ARG A 153 -30.98 -19.92 -12.20
N ALA A 154 -31.92 -19.67 -13.11
CA ALA A 154 -31.93 -20.29 -14.44
C ALA A 154 -30.71 -19.84 -15.26
N LYS A 155 -30.35 -18.54 -15.20
CA LYS A 155 -29.11 -18.01 -15.79
C LYS A 155 -27.87 -18.66 -15.20
N ALA A 156 -27.82 -18.86 -13.87
CA ALA A 156 -26.71 -19.54 -13.21
C ALA A 156 -26.57 -20.98 -13.73
N LYS A 157 -27.66 -21.74 -13.81
CA LYS A 157 -27.65 -23.10 -14.40
C LYS A 157 -27.27 -23.13 -15.86
N HIS A 158 -27.67 -22.13 -16.63
CA HIS A 158 -27.25 -21.99 -18.02
C HIS A 158 -25.73 -21.80 -18.15
N ARG A 159 -25.13 -20.94 -17.31
CA ARG A 159 -23.66 -20.74 -17.26
C ARG A 159 -22.92 -21.99 -16.83
N GLU A 160 -23.41 -22.72 -15.82
CA GLU A 160 -22.83 -23.99 -15.37
C GLU A 160 -22.82 -25.05 -16.48
N SER A 161 -23.82 -25.02 -17.36
CA SER A 161 -23.96 -26.00 -18.45
C SER A 161 -23.00 -25.74 -19.61
N GLY A 162 -22.26 -24.62 -19.61
CA GLY A 162 -21.35 -24.23 -20.70
C GLY A 162 -22.05 -23.96 -22.03
N SER A 163 -23.38 -23.83 -22.02
CA SER A 163 -24.16 -23.59 -23.23
C SER A 163 -24.04 -22.14 -23.66
N THR A 164 -23.87 -21.90 -24.95
CA THR A 164 -23.86 -20.56 -25.56
C THR A 164 -25.22 -20.17 -26.15
N GLY A 165 -26.23 -21.05 -26.00
CA GLY A 165 -27.58 -20.84 -26.52
C GLY A 165 -28.45 -19.93 -25.66
N PRO A 166 -29.73 -19.74 -26.01
CA PRO A 166 -30.68 -19.10 -25.11
C PRO A 166 -30.95 -19.96 -23.87
N ILE A 167 -31.50 -19.34 -22.82
CA ILE A 167 -31.97 -20.06 -21.63
C ILE A 167 -33.15 -20.94 -22.05
N ASP A 168 -32.93 -22.25 -21.99
CA ASP A 168 -33.92 -23.26 -22.29
C ASP A 168 -34.70 -23.72 -21.02
N GLU A 169 -35.88 -24.31 -21.23
CA GLU A 169 -36.80 -24.78 -20.18
C GLU A 169 -36.13 -25.76 -19.21
N SER A 170 -35.21 -26.58 -19.73
CA SER A 170 -34.42 -27.54 -18.95
C SER A 170 -33.60 -26.91 -17.82
N HIS A 171 -33.22 -25.63 -17.92
CA HIS A 171 -32.52 -24.92 -16.83
C HIS A 171 -33.48 -24.52 -15.71
N LEU A 172 -34.74 -24.19 -16.05
CA LEU A 172 -35.76 -23.83 -15.09
C LEU A 172 -36.22 -25.06 -14.29
N GLU A 173 -36.44 -26.20 -14.96
CA GLU A 173 -36.84 -27.45 -14.30
C GLU A 173 -35.83 -27.89 -13.23
N LYS A 174 -34.53 -27.71 -13.49
CA LYS A 174 -33.45 -28.06 -12.54
C LYS A 174 -33.47 -27.22 -11.27
N ILE A 175 -33.95 -25.97 -11.33
CA ILE A 175 -33.99 -25.07 -10.17
C ILE A 175 -35.36 -25.07 -9.48
N LEU A 176 -36.41 -25.57 -10.14
CA LEU A 176 -37.79 -25.37 -9.73
C LEU A 176 -38.06 -25.92 -8.34
N ALA A 177 -37.54 -27.11 -8.03
CA ALA A 177 -37.72 -27.72 -6.70
C ALA A 177 -37.13 -26.85 -5.58
N GLN A 178 -35.91 -26.35 -5.74
CA GLN A 178 -35.28 -25.49 -4.73
C GLN A 178 -35.95 -24.12 -4.68
N LEU A 179 -36.32 -23.56 -5.82
CA LEU A 179 -37.03 -22.29 -5.90
C LEU A 179 -38.35 -22.33 -5.13
N LEU A 180 -39.11 -23.42 -5.23
CA LEU A 180 -40.38 -23.61 -4.50
C LEU A 180 -40.19 -23.94 -3.01
N LEU A 181 -39.00 -24.36 -2.57
CA LEU A 181 -38.71 -24.59 -1.16
C LEU A 181 -38.32 -23.30 -0.43
N ASP A 182 -37.75 -22.34 -1.16
CA ASP A 182 -37.30 -21.07 -0.58
C ASP A 182 -38.45 -20.04 -0.45
N PHE A 183 -39.60 -20.28 -1.08
CA PHE A 183 -40.78 -19.41 -1.12
C PHE A 183 -42.01 -20.11 -0.53
#